data_AF-A0A8X6H7K6-F1
#
_entry.id   AF-A0A8X6H7K6-F1
#
_cell.length_a   1.000
_cell.length_b   1.000
_cell.length_c   1.000
_cell.angle_alpha   90.00
_cell.angle_beta   90.00
_cell.angle_gamma   90.00
#
_symmetry.space_group_name_H-M   'P 1'
#
loop_
_entity.id
_entity.type
_entity.pdbx_description
1 polymer ?
#
loop_
_entity_poly.entity_id
_entity_poly.type
_entity_poly.pdbx_seq_one_letter_code
_entity_poly.pdbx_strand_id
1 'polypeptide(L)'
;MKEELVLRDPSFTALIESDPAMKILEVAAWRELLLRERINEAVKSNLLKFATGNDLDNLAEFYGVERENGEKDENFRKRIKAKIVGWRAGGNYRYYALSADTRVKDALVESPVPGKVQVSILSTQLSTTGIPEEELLEIVRNQLNREDVRILTDTIEVVIPIPTAQQTDR
;
A
#
# COMPACT_ATOMS: atom_id res chain seq x y z
N MET A 1 31.59 -3.44 -21.06
CA MET A 1 31.45 -4.19 -22.33
C MET A 1 32.60 -3.94 -23.31
N LYS A 2 32.85 -2.72 -23.81
CA LYS A 2 33.97 -2.46 -24.75
C LYS A 2 35.35 -2.82 -24.15
N GLU A 3 35.61 -2.36 -22.94
CA GLU A 3 36.86 -2.66 -22.20
C GLU A 3 36.99 -4.15 -21.89
N GLU A 4 35.87 -4.82 -21.56
CA GLU A 4 35.84 -6.26 -21.31
C GLU A 4 36.16 -7.06 -22.57
N LEU A 5 35.73 -6.60 -23.75
CA LEU A 5 36.04 -7.22 -25.02
C LEU A 5 37.55 -7.16 -25.33
N VAL A 6 38.18 -6.00 -25.12
CA VAL A 6 39.64 -5.84 -25.28
C VAL A 6 40.43 -6.66 -24.25
N LEU A 7 39.91 -6.82 -23.03
CA LEU A 7 40.55 -7.67 -22.02
C LEU A 7 40.50 -9.16 -22.40
N ARG A 8 39.37 -9.63 -22.95
CA ARG A 8 39.19 -11.03 -23.38
C ARG A 8 39.91 -11.34 -24.69
N ASP A 9 40.02 -10.37 -25.59
CA ASP A 9 40.81 -10.47 -26.82
C ASP A 9 41.69 -9.22 -27.00
N PRO A 10 42.95 -9.27 -26.49
CA PRO A 10 43.90 -8.16 -26.62
C PRO A 10 44.32 -7.86 -28.06
N SER A 11 44.09 -8.76 -29.01
CA SER A 11 44.40 -8.55 -30.43
C SER A 11 43.36 -7.67 -31.13
N PHE A 12 42.17 -7.54 -30.53
CA PHE A 12 41.08 -6.74 -31.07
C PHE A 12 41.31 -5.24 -30.81
N THR A 13 41.68 -4.52 -31.86
CA THR A 13 42.00 -3.08 -31.83
C THR A 13 40.96 -2.19 -32.52
N ALA A 14 39.98 -2.78 -33.19
CA ALA A 14 38.97 -2.09 -34.00
C ALA A 14 37.76 -1.64 -33.16
N LEU A 15 37.92 -0.61 -32.34
CA LEU A 15 36.83 0.04 -31.58
C LEU A 15 36.06 1.08 -32.43
N ILE A 16 35.83 0.80 -33.72
CA ILE A 16 35.15 1.69 -34.65
C ILE A 16 33.66 1.33 -34.71
N GLU A 17 32.77 2.33 -34.87
CA GLU A 17 31.31 2.12 -34.87
C GLU A 17 30.79 1.28 -36.04
N SER A 18 31.53 1.22 -37.15
CA SER A 18 31.18 0.43 -38.33
C SER A 18 31.52 -1.06 -38.20
N ASP A 19 32.23 -1.47 -37.15
CA ASP A 19 32.62 -2.86 -36.95
C ASP A 19 31.40 -3.74 -36.56
N PRO A 20 31.23 -4.95 -37.13
CA PRO A 20 30.16 -5.86 -36.75
C PRO A 20 30.11 -6.20 -35.25
N ALA A 21 31.26 -6.25 -34.58
CA ALA A 21 31.34 -6.48 -33.14
C ALA A 21 30.62 -5.36 -32.37
N MET A 22 30.65 -4.12 -32.86
CA MET A 22 29.94 -3.00 -32.24
C MET A 22 28.42 -3.23 -32.25
N LYS A 23 27.87 -3.74 -33.36
CA LYS A 23 26.43 -4.08 -33.44
C LYS A 23 26.05 -5.22 -32.50
N ILE A 24 26.92 -6.21 -32.33
CA ILE A 24 26.71 -7.28 -31.35
C ILE A 24 26.74 -6.73 -29.92
N LEU A 25 27.67 -5.83 -29.61
CA LEU A 25 27.75 -5.17 -28.30
C LEU A 25 26.52 -4.31 -28.02
N GLU A 26 25.98 -3.59 -29.00
CA GLU A 26 24.72 -2.85 -28.87
C GLU A 26 23.55 -3.79 -28.52
N VAL A 27 23.42 -4.91 -29.23
CA VAL A 27 22.38 -5.93 -28.95
C VAL A 27 22.57 -6.54 -27.56
N ALA A 28 23.81 -6.83 -27.16
CA ALA A 28 24.13 -7.37 -25.85
C ALA A 28 23.78 -6.37 -24.74
N ALA A 29 24.14 -5.09 -24.90
CA ALA A 29 23.82 -4.02 -23.96
C ALA A 29 22.30 -3.81 -23.84
N TRP A 30 21.58 -3.82 -24.97
CA TRP A 30 20.12 -3.70 -24.97
C TRP A 30 19.45 -4.88 -24.26
N ARG A 31 19.91 -6.12 -24.49
CA ARG A 31 19.41 -7.31 -23.78
C ARG A 31 19.73 -7.26 -22.29
N GLU A 32 20.91 -6.81 -21.91
CA GLU A 32 21.28 -6.65 -20.50
C GLU A 32 20.37 -5.62 -19.81
N LEU A 33 20.08 -4.50 -20.48
CA LEU A 33 19.16 -3.49 -19.97
C LEU A 33 17.76 -4.07 -19.74
N LEU A 34 17.22 -4.82 -20.71
CA LEU A 34 15.91 -5.47 -20.58
C LEU A 34 15.89 -6.50 -19.44
N LEU A 35 16.97 -7.26 -19.26
CA LEU A 35 17.10 -8.19 -18.15
C LEU A 35 17.12 -7.47 -16.79
N ARG A 36 17.86 -6.36 -16.70
CA ARG A 36 17.90 -5.53 -15.48
C ARG A 36 16.54 -4.92 -15.17
N GLU A 37 15.82 -4.44 -16.18
CA GLU A 37 14.45 -3.96 -16.02
C GLU A 37 13.54 -5.08 -15.49
N ARG A 38 13.56 -6.25 -16.12
CA ARG A 38 12.75 -7.40 -15.70
C ARG A 38 13.05 -7.83 -14.26
N ILE A 39 14.33 -7.84 -13.86
CA ILE A 39 14.72 -8.14 -12.48
C ILE A 39 14.19 -7.06 -11.53
N ASN A 40 14.32 -5.78 -11.87
CA ASN A 40 13.82 -4.68 -11.05
C ASN A 40 12.29 -4.76 -10.88
N GLU A 41 11.54 -5.04 -11.94
CA GLU A 41 10.09 -5.21 -11.86
C GLU A 41 9.71 -6.44 -11.01
N ALA A 42 10.40 -7.57 -11.18
CA ALA A 42 10.20 -8.75 -10.34
C ALA A 42 10.53 -8.52 -8.85
N VAL A 43 11.51 -7.67 -8.54
CA VAL A 43 11.80 -7.29 -7.15
C VAL A 43 10.72 -6.34 -6.62
N LYS A 44 10.28 -5.36 -7.43
CA LYS A 44 9.21 -4.43 -7.04
C LYS A 44 7.89 -5.13 -6.77
N SER A 45 7.51 -6.13 -7.57
CA SER A 45 6.27 -6.89 -7.37
C SER A 45 6.25 -7.64 -6.03
N ASN A 46 7.41 -7.99 -5.48
CA ASN A 46 7.54 -8.62 -4.17
C ASN A 46 7.54 -7.62 -2.99
N LEU A 47 7.54 -6.31 -3.27
CA LEU A 47 7.52 -5.27 -2.23
C LEU A 47 6.12 -4.68 -2.11
N LEU A 48 5.50 -4.80 -0.93
CA LEU A 48 4.15 -4.28 -0.66
C LEU A 48 3.93 -2.82 -1.10
N LYS A 49 5.00 -2.00 -1.06
CA LYS A 49 4.95 -0.59 -1.50
C LYS A 49 4.70 -0.43 -3.00
N PHE A 50 5.24 -1.32 -3.83
CA PHE A 50 5.25 -1.20 -5.29
C PHE A 50 4.36 -2.23 -6.00
N ALA A 51 4.08 -3.37 -5.36
CA ALA A 51 3.20 -4.40 -5.90
C ALA A 51 1.82 -3.85 -6.29
N THR A 52 1.29 -4.33 -7.40
CA THR A 52 -0.01 -3.96 -7.99
C THR A 52 -0.76 -5.20 -8.49
N GLY A 53 -2.07 -5.10 -8.66
CA GLY A 53 -2.91 -6.19 -9.16
C GLY A 53 -2.70 -7.52 -8.43
N ASN A 54 -2.55 -8.61 -9.20
CA ASN A 54 -2.42 -9.97 -8.66
C ASN A 54 -1.20 -10.16 -7.74
N ASP A 55 -0.10 -9.46 -7.98
CA ASP A 55 1.09 -9.57 -7.11
C ASP A 55 0.80 -9.01 -5.71
N LEU A 56 0.02 -7.93 -5.64
CA LEU A 56 -0.44 -7.36 -4.38
C LEU A 56 -1.43 -8.31 -3.67
N ASP A 57 -2.29 -9.00 -4.42
CA ASP A 57 -3.25 -9.96 -3.89
C ASP A 57 -2.55 -11.18 -3.26
N ASN A 58 -1.56 -11.73 -3.95
CA ASN A 58 -0.74 -12.82 -3.44
C ASN A 58 0.03 -12.42 -2.16
N LEU A 59 0.54 -11.19 -2.10
CA LEU A 59 1.17 -10.66 -0.88
C LEU A 59 0.16 -10.46 0.26
N ALA A 60 -1.07 -10.05 -0.06
CA ALA A 60 -2.13 -9.82 0.93
C ALA A 60 -2.65 -11.13 1.55
N GLU A 61 -2.70 -12.21 0.77
CA GLU A 61 -3.09 -13.54 1.21
C GLU A 61 -2.23 -14.03 2.40
N PHE A 62 -0.93 -13.74 2.39
CA PHE A 62 -0.02 -14.05 3.51
C PHE A 62 -0.46 -13.41 4.83
N TYR A 63 -1.11 -12.25 4.78
CA TYR A 63 -1.65 -11.54 5.95
C TYR A 63 -3.14 -11.84 6.22
N GLY A 64 -3.75 -12.74 5.43
CA GLY A 64 -5.16 -13.10 5.53
C GLY A 64 -6.11 -11.96 5.17
N VAL A 65 -5.73 -11.12 4.19
CA VAL A 65 -6.58 -10.02 3.70
C VAL A 65 -6.94 -10.28 2.24
N GLU A 66 -8.24 -10.32 1.95
CA GLU A 66 -8.77 -10.51 0.60
C GLU A 66 -9.30 -9.18 0.04
N ARG A 67 -9.10 -8.97 -1.26
CA ARG A 67 -9.53 -7.74 -1.95
C ARG A 67 -11.06 -7.64 -2.04
N GLU A 68 -11.59 -6.47 -1.74
CA GLU A 68 -13.01 -6.19 -1.92
C GLU A 68 -13.35 -5.81 -3.37
N ASN A 69 -14.60 -6.07 -3.79
CA ASN A 69 -15.02 -5.79 -5.16
C ASN A 69 -14.95 -4.28 -5.47
N GLY A 70 -14.18 -3.91 -6.50
CA GLY A 70 -13.96 -2.50 -6.88
C GLY A 70 -12.93 -1.75 -6.03
N GLU A 71 -12.22 -2.43 -5.11
CA GLU A 71 -11.19 -1.80 -4.29
C GLU A 71 -9.90 -1.51 -5.08
N LYS A 72 -9.46 -0.25 -5.04
CA LYS A 72 -8.21 0.20 -5.68
C LYS A 72 -6.99 -0.27 -4.89
N ASP A 73 -5.88 -0.53 -5.58
CA ASP A 73 -4.59 -0.96 -4.99
C ASP A 73 -4.08 -0.06 -3.87
N GLU A 74 -4.34 1.25 -3.94
CA GLU A 74 -3.95 2.18 -2.88
C GLU A 74 -4.71 1.94 -1.58
N ASN A 75 -6.02 1.73 -1.66
CA ASN A 75 -6.87 1.44 -0.51
C ASN A 75 -6.55 0.05 0.05
N PHE A 76 -6.39 -0.93 -0.84
CA PHE A 76 -6.04 -2.29 -0.45
C PHE A 76 -4.70 -2.34 0.29
N ARG A 77 -3.69 -1.64 -0.20
CA ARG A 77 -2.38 -1.52 0.48
C ARG A 77 -2.48 -0.86 1.85
N LYS A 78 -3.36 0.13 2.03
CA LYS A 78 -3.61 0.75 3.35
C LYS A 78 -4.25 -0.25 4.29
N ARG A 79 -5.22 -1.03 3.81
CA ARG A 79 -5.91 -2.07 4.60
C ARG A 79 -4.95 -3.18 5.04
N ILE A 80 -4.09 -3.67 4.15
CA ILE A 80 -3.02 -4.62 4.49
C ILE A 80 -2.10 -4.06 5.56
N LYS A 81 -1.63 -2.80 5.42
CA LYS A 81 -0.80 -2.15 6.43
C LYS A 81 -1.52 -2.01 7.78
N ALA A 82 -2.80 -1.65 7.76
CA ALA A 82 -3.61 -1.56 8.97
C ALA A 82 -3.74 -2.92 9.66
N LYS A 83 -3.89 -4.02 8.89
CA LYS A 83 -3.88 -5.38 9.42
C LYS A 83 -2.55 -5.74 10.08
N ILE A 84 -1.43 -5.42 9.42
CA ILE A 84 -0.08 -5.67 9.95
C ILE A 84 0.14 -4.92 11.27
N VAL A 85 -0.23 -3.64 11.33
CA VAL A 85 -0.15 -2.84 12.57
C VAL A 85 -1.11 -3.39 13.64
N GLY A 86 -2.31 -3.79 13.22
CA GLY A 86 -3.36 -4.35 14.07
C GLY A 86 -3.07 -5.72 14.65
N TRP A 87 -2.05 -6.43 14.15
CA TRP A 87 -1.58 -7.68 14.76
C TRP A 87 -1.25 -7.53 16.25
N ARG A 88 -0.94 -6.30 16.71
CA ARG A 88 -0.80 -5.98 18.14
C ARG A 88 -2.16 -5.77 18.81
N ALA A 89 -2.27 -6.20 20.07
CA ALA A 89 -3.46 -6.01 20.89
C ALA A 89 -3.91 -4.53 20.89
N GLY A 90 -5.13 -4.27 20.38
CA GLY A 90 -5.75 -2.93 20.32
C GLY A 90 -5.62 -2.18 18.98
N GLY A 91 -4.77 -2.64 18.04
CA GLY A 91 -4.55 -1.93 16.77
C GLY A 91 -5.51 -2.29 15.63
N ASN A 92 -6.43 -3.24 15.84
CA ASN A 92 -7.25 -3.82 14.77
C ASN A 92 -8.41 -2.92 14.31
N TYR A 93 -8.83 -1.94 15.12
CA TYR A 93 -10.00 -1.12 14.80
C TYR A 93 -9.84 -0.36 13.47
N ARG A 94 -8.63 0.08 13.13
CA ARG A 94 -8.38 0.76 11.86
C ARG A 94 -8.62 -0.18 10.67
N TYR A 95 -8.19 -1.43 10.77
CA TYR A 95 -8.41 -2.42 9.72
C TYR A 95 -9.91 -2.69 9.54
N TYR A 96 -10.64 -2.93 10.62
CA TYR A 96 -12.07 -3.21 10.55
C TYR A 96 -12.89 -2.01 10.07
N ALA A 97 -12.50 -0.78 10.44
CA ALA A 97 -13.12 0.43 9.93
C ALA A 97 -12.91 0.59 8.41
N LEU A 98 -11.70 0.32 7.91
CA LEU A 98 -11.39 0.36 6.47
C LEU A 98 -12.06 -0.78 5.69
N SER A 99 -12.36 -1.90 6.35
CA SER A 99 -13.02 -3.07 5.73
C SER A 99 -14.55 -3.02 5.83
N ALA A 100 -15.12 -1.95 6.41
CA ALA A 100 -16.56 -1.86 6.62
C ALA A 100 -17.31 -1.49 5.33
N ASP A 101 -16.77 -0.53 4.56
CA ASP A 101 -17.34 -0.09 3.30
C ASP A 101 -16.25 0.58 2.43
N THR A 102 -16.30 0.35 1.12
CA THR A 102 -15.39 0.95 0.13
C THR A 102 -15.41 2.48 0.08
N ARG A 103 -16.47 3.12 0.59
CA ARG A 103 -16.63 4.58 0.73
C ARG A 103 -15.70 5.18 1.80
N VAL A 104 -15.16 4.37 2.70
CA VAL A 104 -14.20 4.83 3.71
C VAL A 104 -12.85 5.12 3.04
N LYS A 105 -12.45 6.39 3.03
CA LYS A 105 -11.17 6.85 2.46
C LYS A 105 -10.00 6.64 3.42
N ASP A 106 -10.22 6.93 4.71
CA ASP A 106 -9.25 6.69 5.77
C ASP A 106 -9.95 6.61 7.14
N ALA A 107 -9.29 5.99 8.10
CA ALA A 107 -9.74 5.91 9.48
C ALA A 107 -8.58 6.21 10.43
N LEU A 108 -8.79 7.14 11.36
CA LEU A 108 -7.86 7.41 12.46
C LEU A 108 -8.42 6.81 13.74
N VAL A 109 -7.57 6.11 14.50
CA VAL A 109 -7.94 5.47 15.76
C VAL A 109 -7.07 6.05 16.85
N GLU A 110 -7.70 6.61 17.87
CA GLU A 110 -7.03 7.20 19.03
C GLU A 110 -7.68 6.69 20.32
N SER A 111 -6.90 6.61 21.39
CA SER A 111 -7.42 6.28 22.73
C SER A 111 -6.99 7.39 23.69
N PRO A 112 -7.79 8.47 23.82
CA PRO A 112 -7.47 9.57 24.72
C PRO A 112 -7.53 9.15 26.20
N VAL A 113 -8.40 8.19 26.53
CA VAL A 113 -8.57 7.64 27.89
C VAL A 113 -8.58 6.11 27.79
N PRO A 114 -7.93 5.38 28.71
CA PRO A 114 -7.98 3.92 28.73
C PRO A 114 -9.43 3.39 28.70
N GLY A 115 -9.69 2.40 27.84
CA GLY A 115 -11.02 1.83 27.65
C GLY A 115 -11.97 2.65 26.77
N LYS A 116 -11.56 3.83 26.29
CA LYS A 116 -12.29 4.59 25.27
C LYS A 116 -11.46 4.68 23.99
N VAL A 117 -12.04 4.20 22.89
CA VAL A 117 -11.44 4.24 21.57
C VAL A 117 -12.27 5.15 20.68
N GLN A 118 -11.66 6.22 20.22
CA GLN A 118 -12.26 7.15 19.28
C GLN A 118 -11.81 6.80 17.86
N VAL A 119 -12.77 6.57 16.97
CA VAL A 119 -12.52 6.26 15.56
C VAL A 119 -13.08 7.38 14.70
N SER A 120 -12.17 8.15 14.09
CA SER A 120 -12.52 9.24 13.17
C SER A 120 -12.50 8.74 11.74
N ILE A 121 -13.64 8.86 11.03
CA ILE A 121 -13.81 8.33 9.68
C ILE A 121 -13.78 9.44 8.63
N LEU A 122 -12.93 9.27 7.62
CA LEU A 122 -12.92 10.10 6.43
C LEU A 122 -13.58 9.36 5.27
N SER A 123 -14.60 9.96 4.65
CA SER A 123 -15.33 9.39 3.50
C SER A 123 -14.79 9.91 2.16
N THR A 124 -14.93 9.13 1.09
CA THR A 124 -14.76 9.60 -0.30
C THR A 124 -15.97 10.38 -0.81
N GLN A 125 -17.17 10.01 -0.35
CA GLN A 125 -18.41 10.71 -0.65
C GLN A 125 -18.69 11.65 0.50
N LEU A 126 -18.50 12.93 0.23
CA LEU A 126 -18.71 13.99 1.20
C LEU A 126 -20.06 14.63 0.93
N SER A 127 -20.82 14.87 1.99
CA SER A 127 -21.92 15.83 1.93
C SER A 127 -21.39 17.23 1.56
N THR A 128 -22.29 18.15 1.22
CA THR A 128 -21.96 19.56 0.92
C THR A 128 -21.09 20.24 2.00
N THR A 129 -21.08 19.70 3.22
CA THR A 129 -20.36 20.22 4.39
C THR A 129 -19.07 19.45 4.71
N GLY A 130 -18.68 18.45 3.92
CA GLY A 130 -17.47 17.66 4.17
C GLY A 130 -17.63 16.58 5.26
N ILE A 131 -18.86 16.27 5.64
CA ILE A 131 -19.18 15.32 6.71
C ILE A 131 -19.56 13.96 6.08
N PRO A 132 -19.07 12.82 6.62
CA PRO A 132 -19.54 11.50 6.22
C PRO A 132 -21.06 11.37 6.41
N GLU A 133 -21.73 10.65 5.51
CA GLU A 133 -23.15 10.35 5.69
C GLU A 133 -23.36 9.50 6.94
N GLU A 134 -24.46 9.75 7.68
CA GLU A 134 -24.75 9.03 8.93
C GLU A 134 -24.89 7.52 8.70
N GLU A 135 -25.40 7.12 7.53
CA GLU A 135 -25.46 5.71 7.09
C GLU A 135 -24.09 5.03 7.14
N LEU A 136 -23.04 5.71 6.67
CA LEU A 136 -21.67 5.18 6.68
C LEU A 136 -21.13 5.05 8.11
N LEU A 137 -21.42 6.03 8.97
CA LEU A 137 -21.01 6.00 10.37
C LEU A 137 -21.68 4.85 11.12
N GLU A 138 -22.94 4.56 10.81
CA GLU A 138 -23.69 3.45 11.39
C GLU A 138 -23.15 2.08 10.92
N ILE A 139 -22.84 1.92 9.62
CA ILE A 139 -22.20 0.71 9.08
C ILE A 139 -20.87 0.44 9.79
N VAL A 140 -20.01 1.46 9.91
CA VAL A 140 -18.73 1.35 10.61
C VAL A 140 -18.93 1.04 12.09
N ARG A 141 -19.87 1.71 12.77
CA ARG A 141 -20.17 1.47 14.19
C ARG A 141 -20.65 0.05 14.43
N ASN A 142 -21.50 -0.49 13.55
CA ASN A 142 -21.98 -1.86 13.65
C ASN A 142 -20.84 -2.87 13.45
N GLN A 143 -19.97 -2.64 12.47
CA GLN A 143 -18.81 -3.49 12.21
C GLN A 143 -17.83 -3.51 13.39
N LEU A 144 -17.54 -2.35 13.99
CA LEU A 144 -16.61 -2.24 15.10
C LEU A 144 -17.16 -2.82 16.42
N ASN A 145 -18.49 -2.83 16.59
CA ASN A 145 -19.13 -3.36 17.80
C ASN A 145 -19.40 -4.87 17.78
N ARG A 146 -19.04 -5.58 16.70
CA ARG A 146 -19.17 -7.05 16.66
C ARG A 146 -18.33 -7.70 17.75
N GLU A 147 -18.81 -8.81 18.31
CA GLU A 147 -18.16 -9.51 19.43
C GLU A 147 -16.78 -10.08 19.08
N ASP A 148 -16.54 -10.41 17.80
CA ASP A 148 -15.26 -10.90 17.29
C ASP A 148 -14.24 -9.77 17.02
N VAL A 149 -14.70 -8.52 16.99
CA VAL A 149 -13.90 -7.34 16.68
C VAL A 149 -13.59 -6.51 17.93
N ARG A 150 -14.61 -6.27 18.75
CA ARG A 150 -14.50 -5.39 19.92
C ARG A 150 -13.79 -6.10 21.06
N ILE A 151 -12.74 -5.46 21.59
CA ILE A 151 -12.10 -5.92 22.82
C ILE A 151 -13.05 -5.65 23.99
N LEU A 152 -13.20 -6.63 24.88
CA LEU A 152 -14.21 -6.63 25.96
C LEU A 152 -14.23 -5.34 26.80
N THR A 153 -13.07 -4.76 27.08
CA THR A 153 -12.90 -3.56 27.93
C THR A 153 -13.16 -2.25 27.20
N ASP A 154 -13.20 -2.26 25.88
CA ASP A 154 -13.19 -1.04 25.09
C ASP A 154 -14.61 -0.60 24.73
N THR A 155 -14.83 0.72 24.86
CA THR A 155 -16.01 1.43 24.37
C THR A 155 -15.59 2.22 23.14
N ILE A 156 -16.26 1.96 22.01
CA ILE A 156 -15.90 2.52 20.71
C ILE A 156 -16.86 3.67 20.37
N GLU A 157 -16.30 4.86 20.15
CA GLU A 157 -17.02 6.04 19.69
C GLU A 157 -16.57 6.38 18.25
N VAL A 158 -17.48 6.20 17.29
CA VAL A 158 -17.26 6.62 15.90
C VAL A 158 -17.68 8.07 15.76
N VAL A 159 -16.74 8.92 15.35
CA VAL A 159 -16.91 10.38 15.26
C VAL A 159 -16.59 10.90 13.86
N ILE A 160 -17.14 12.08 13.57
CA ILE A 160 -16.74 12.87 12.41
C ILE A 160 -15.29 13.36 12.57
N PRO A 161 -14.55 13.55 11.47
CA PRO A 161 -13.17 14.00 11.56
C PRO A 161 -13.14 15.45 12.07
N ILE A 162 -12.46 15.66 13.20
CA ILE A 162 -12.20 17.01 13.70
C ILE A 162 -10.97 17.54 12.94
N PRO A 163 -11.07 18.66 12.21
CA PRO A 163 -9.90 19.24 11.56
C PRO A 163 -8.93 19.72 12.64
N THR A 164 -7.84 19.00 12.83
CA THR A 164 -6.74 19.45 13.67
C THR A 164 -6.07 20.63 12.97
N ALA A 165 -6.14 21.82 13.55
CA ALA A 165 -5.34 22.95 13.10
C ALA A 165 -3.87 22.57 13.26
N GLN A 166 -3.18 22.25 12.16
CA GLN A 166 -1.75 21.99 12.20
C GLN A 166 -1.05 23.29 12.61
N GLN A 167 -0.42 23.29 13.79
CA GLN A 167 0.60 24.29 14.11
C GLN A 167 1.74 24.07 13.12
N THR A 168 1.87 24.97 12.16
CA THR A 168 3.03 25.06 11.29
C THR A 168 4.22 25.50 12.13
N ASP A 169 4.93 24.56 12.73
CA ASP A 169 6.29 24.82 13.18
C ASP A 169 7.18 24.96 11.93
N ARG A 170 7.80 26.14 11.84
CA ARG A 170 8.68 26.59 10.77
C ARG A 170 10.04 25.90 10.82
#